data_AF-A0A7C3GJG3-F1
#
_entry.id   AF-A0A7C3GJG3-F1
#
_cell.length_a   1.000
_cell.length_b   1.000
_cell.length_c   1.000
_cell.angle_alpha   90.00
_cell.angle_beta   90.00
_cell.angle_gamma   90.00
#
_symmetry.space_group_name_H-M   'P 1'
#
loop_
_entity.id
_entity.type
_entity.pdbx_description
1 polymer ?
#
loop_
_entity_poly.entity_id
_entity_poly.type
_entity_poly.pdbx_seq_one_letter_code
_entity_poly.pdbx_strand_id
1 'polypeptide(L)'
;VHKKIIKNRKFDHRIRYAFWVIFLILSFTSGYLVFETINVVGILSRAITYGWSLALIWVVVVLAFEVFFSRRAWCTYICPIGTTYGMIGKVSALRVEWNDNCDHCMVCHDVCFENQVLEITKAKYDKQREEEGITHEYITGADCTLCGRCIDVCHEDALNFDFRLKSLV
;
A
#
# COMPACT_ATOMS: atom_id res chain seq x y z
N VAL A 1 -17.34 16.36 5.59
CA VAL A 1 -17.89 15.12 6.23
C VAL A 1 -17.04 14.79 7.45
N HIS A 2 -17.47 15.29 8.61
CA HIS A 2 -16.72 15.32 9.88
C HIS A 2 -17.12 14.12 10.76
N LYS A 3 -16.59 12.91 10.51
CA LYS A 3 -16.71 11.79 11.47
C LYS A 3 -15.38 11.08 11.67
N LYS A 4 -14.67 11.54 12.70
CA LYS A 4 -13.39 11.07 13.26
C LYS A 4 -13.50 9.71 13.97
N ILE A 5 -14.35 8.79 13.48
CA ILE A 5 -14.67 7.53 14.19
C ILE A 5 -13.65 6.42 13.86
N ILE A 6 -12.91 6.53 12.74
CA ILE A 6 -11.93 5.52 12.33
C ILE A 6 -10.53 6.02 12.70
N LYS A 7 -10.02 5.61 13.88
CA LYS A 7 -8.61 5.81 14.25
C LYS A 7 -7.76 4.92 13.34
N ASN A 8 -7.18 5.50 12.28
CA ASN A 8 -6.18 4.85 11.44
C ASN A 8 -4.93 4.59 12.28
N ARG A 9 -4.84 3.41 12.89
CA ARG A 9 -3.65 2.98 13.63
C ARG A 9 -2.71 2.32 12.64
N LYS A 10 -1.56 2.97 12.40
CA LYS A 10 -0.49 2.41 11.58
C LYS A 10 0.17 1.30 12.38
N PHE A 11 0.17 0.08 11.83
CA PHE A 11 0.92 -1.04 12.38
C PHE A 11 2.30 -1.07 11.71
N ASP A 12 3.31 -1.61 12.41
CA ASP A 12 4.65 -1.74 11.85
C ASP A 12 4.65 -2.70 10.64
N HIS A 13 5.10 -2.22 9.48
CA HIS A 13 5.13 -2.99 8.23
C HIS A 13 6.02 -4.24 8.30
N ARG A 14 6.90 -4.39 9.29
CA ARG A 14 7.67 -5.63 9.50
C ARG A 14 6.79 -6.83 9.80
N ILE A 15 5.61 -6.59 10.37
CA ILE A 15 4.62 -7.61 10.71
C ILE A 15 4.13 -8.34 9.44
N ARG A 16 4.08 -7.65 8.29
CA ARG A 16 3.66 -8.28 7.02
C ARG A 16 4.60 -9.38 6.57
N TYR A 17 5.91 -9.20 6.76
CA TYR A 17 6.91 -10.19 6.39
C TYR A 17 6.89 -11.39 7.35
N ALA A 18 6.63 -11.14 8.64
CA ALA A 18 6.42 -12.21 9.61
C ALA A 18 5.21 -13.08 9.24
N PHE A 19 4.05 -12.46 8.95
CA PHE A 19 2.88 -13.21 8.49
C PHE A 19 3.12 -13.92 7.16
N TRP A 20 3.81 -13.29 6.21
CA TRP A 20 4.15 -13.91 4.93
C TRP A 20 4.98 -15.19 5.11
N VAL A 21 6.03 -15.16 5.96
CA VAL A 21 6.84 -16.35 6.27
C VAL A 21 6.01 -17.41 7.00
N ILE A 22 5.19 -17.02 7.96
CA ILE A 22 4.30 -17.94 8.69
C ILE A 22 3.33 -18.65 7.74
N PHE A 23 2.69 -17.92 6.82
CA PHE A 23 1.78 -18.49 5.83
C PHE A 23 2.49 -19.44 4.86
N LEU A 24 3.74 -19.14 4.47
CA LEU A 24 4.54 -20.04 3.64
C LEU A 24 4.89 -21.34 4.37
N ILE A 25 5.32 -21.25 5.61
CA ILE A 25 5.63 -22.43 6.44
C ILE A 25 4.36 -23.28 6.64
N LEU A 26 3.24 -22.65 7.01
CA LEU A 26 1.96 -23.33 7.18
C LEU A 26 1.53 -24.05 5.90
N SER A 27 1.58 -23.37 4.74
CA SER A 27 1.22 -23.97 3.46
C SER A 27 2.15 -25.13 3.08
N PHE A 28 3.45 -25.00 3.36
CA PHE A 28 4.43 -26.07 3.11
C PHE A 28 4.18 -27.30 3.99
N THR A 29 3.86 -27.10 5.28
CA THR A 29 3.59 -28.20 6.21
C THR A 29 2.24 -28.87 6.01
N SER A 30 1.20 -28.12 5.62
CA SER A 30 -0.15 -28.66 5.50
C SER A 30 -0.44 -29.27 4.12
N GLY A 31 0.35 -28.94 3.09
CA GLY A 31 0.11 -29.38 1.70
C GLY A 31 -1.18 -28.80 1.09
N TYR A 32 -1.83 -27.84 1.75
CA TYR A 32 -3.06 -27.18 1.31
C TYR A 32 -2.81 -25.68 1.14
N LEU A 33 -3.58 -25.04 0.26
CA LEU A 33 -3.60 -23.60 0.08
C LEU A 33 -4.35 -22.94 1.25
N VAL A 34 -3.72 -22.90 2.43
CA VAL A 34 -4.29 -22.31 3.67
C VAL A 34 -4.80 -20.89 3.43
N PHE A 35 -4.11 -20.14 2.57
CA PHE A 35 -4.52 -18.81 2.18
C PHE A 35 -5.90 -18.79 1.51
N GLU A 36 -6.23 -19.74 0.63
CA GLU A 36 -7.51 -19.76 -0.09
C GLU A 36 -8.70 -20.04 0.84
N THR A 37 -8.45 -20.72 1.96
CA THR A 37 -9.47 -21.00 2.98
C THR A 37 -9.77 -19.77 3.83
N ILE A 38 -8.76 -18.94 4.12
CA ILE A 38 -8.88 -17.78 5.02
C ILE A 38 -9.12 -16.47 4.24
N ASN A 39 -8.84 -16.46 2.94
CA ASN A 39 -9.00 -15.29 2.08
C ASN A 39 -10.47 -14.84 2.02
N VAL A 40 -10.72 -13.63 2.54
CA VAL A 40 -12.03 -12.97 2.56
C VAL A 40 -12.65 -12.89 1.17
N VAL A 41 -11.85 -12.60 0.13
CA VAL A 41 -12.32 -12.51 -1.26
C VAL A 41 -12.75 -13.89 -1.78
N GLY A 42 -11.99 -14.94 -1.44
CA GLY A 42 -12.30 -16.31 -1.83
C GLY A 42 -13.54 -16.88 -1.11
N ILE A 43 -13.75 -16.50 0.15
CA ILE A 43 -14.98 -16.86 0.87
C ILE A 43 -16.18 -16.12 0.28
N LEU A 44 -16.02 -14.83 -0.05
CA LEU A 44 -17.10 -14.03 -0.63
C LEU A 44 -17.51 -14.57 -2.01
N SER A 45 -16.56 -14.89 -2.89
CA SER A 45 -16.88 -15.46 -4.21
C SER A 45 -17.60 -16.81 -4.08
N ARG A 46 -17.14 -17.70 -3.19
CA ARG A 46 -17.81 -18.99 -2.92
C ARG A 46 -19.20 -18.79 -2.32
N ALA A 47 -19.39 -17.81 -1.45
CA ALA A 47 -20.70 -17.51 -0.89
C ALA A 47 -21.71 -17.02 -1.94
N ILE A 48 -21.24 -16.30 -2.96
CA ILE A 48 -22.08 -15.87 -4.09
C ILE A 48 -22.44 -17.07 -4.98
N THR A 49 -21.50 -17.99 -5.23
CA THR A 49 -21.73 -19.15 -6.12
C THR A 49 -22.51 -20.29 -5.47
N TYR A 50 -22.13 -20.69 -4.25
CA TYR A 50 -22.69 -21.85 -3.55
C TYR A 50 -23.74 -21.49 -2.48
N GLY A 51 -23.99 -20.20 -2.28
CA GLY A 51 -24.94 -19.69 -1.29
C GLY A 51 -24.34 -19.49 0.11
N TRP A 52 -25.21 -19.31 1.09
CA TRP A 52 -24.83 -18.94 2.45
C TRP A 52 -23.96 -20.02 3.10
N SER A 53 -22.75 -19.64 3.55
CA SER A 53 -21.83 -20.52 4.27
C SER A 53 -21.50 -19.93 5.64
N LEU A 54 -21.20 -20.78 6.63
CA LEU A 54 -20.73 -20.34 7.95
C LEU A 54 -19.47 -19.45 7.86
N ALA A 55 -18.70 -19.59 6.78
CA ALA A 55 -17.53 -18.77 6.51
C ALA A 55 -17.87 -17.27 6.27
N LEU A 56 -19.12 -16.92 5.96
CA LEU A 56 -19.54 -15.51 5.87
C LEU A 56 -19.39 -14.76 7.20
N ILE A 57 -19.52 -15.44 8.33
CA ILE A 57 -19.30 -14.84 9.66
C ILE A 57 -17.86 -14.31 9.76
N TRP A 58 -16.89 -15.06 9.24
CA TRP A 58 -15.49 -14.64 9.19
C TRP A 58 -15.30 -13.37 8.35
N VAL A 59 -15.95 -13.31 7.17
CA VAL A 59 -15.93 -12.13 6.30
C VAL A 59 -16.48 -10.89 7.03
N VAL A 60 -17.60 -11.03 7.74
CA VAL A 60 -18.21 -9.93 8.49
C VAL A 60 -17.29 -9.47 9.62
N VAL A 61 -16.65 -10.39 10.35
CA VAL A 61 -15.69 -10.05 11.41
C VAL A 61 -14.49 -9.30 10.86
N VAL A 62 -13.90 -9.76 9.74
CA VAL A 62 -12.76 -9.08 9.12
C VAL A 62 -13.17 -7.71 8.58
N LEU A 63 -14.32 -7.59 7.91
CA LEU A 63 -14.82 -6.30 7.41
C LEU A 63 -15.12 -5.33 8.56
N ALA A 64 -15.73 -5.79 9.65
CA ALA A 64 -15.93 -4.97 10.83
C ALA A 64 -14.58 -4.49 11.37
N PHE A 65 -13.59 -5.38 11.48
CA PHE A 65 -12.25 -5.01 11.91
C PHE A 65 -11.60 -3.97 10.97
N GLU A 66 -11.74 -4.10 9.66
CA GLU A 66 -11.22 -3.11 8.69
C GLU A 66 -11.91 -1.74 8.79
N VAL A 67 -13.22 -1.72 9.05
CA VAL A 67 -13.97 -0.47 9.21
C VAL A 67 -13.59 0.24 10.52
N PHE A 68 -13.38 -0.50 11.61
CA PHE A 68 -13.16 0.09 12.94
C PHE A 68 -11.67 0.33 13.29
N PHE A 69 -10.74 -0.48 12.79
CA PHE A 69 -9.34 -0.44 13.23
C PHE A 69 -8.37 0.15 12.20
N SER A 70 -8.43 -0.26 10.93
CA SER A 70 -7.60 0.29 9.86
C SER A 70 -8.15 -0.07 8.49
N ARG A 71 -8.19 0.91 7.58
CA ARG A 71 -8.58 0.65 6.19
C ARG A 71 -7.60 -0.36 5.58
N ARG A 72 -8.13 -1.42 4.97
CA ARG A 72 -7.36 -2.50 4.29
C ARG A 72 -6.34 -3.20 5.21
N ALA A 73 -6.60 -3.29 6.51
CA ALA A 73 -5.69 -3.93 7.46
C ALA A 73 -5.32 -5.36 7.04
N TRP A 74 -6.30 -6.11 6.51
CA TRP A 74 -6.09 -7.47 6.05
C TRP A 74 -5.12 -7.51 4.88
N CYS A 75 -5.42 -6.74 3.83
CA CYS A 75 -4.64 -6.74 2.61
C CYS A 75 -3.23 -6.17 2.79
N THR A 76 -3.04 -5.18 3.66
CA THR A 76 -1.74 -4.51 3.86
C THR A 76 -0.82 -5.27 4.82
N TYR A 77 -1.34 -5.89 5.88
CA TYR A 77 -0.49 -6.46 6.95
C TYR A 77 -0.58 -7.98 7.09
N ILE A 78 -1.70 -8.61 6.71
CA ILE A 78 -1.94 -10.03 6.99
C ILE A 78 -1.85 -10.86 5.71
N CYS A 79 -2.32 -10.31 4.59
CA CYS A 79 -2.43 -11.01 3.32
C CYS A 79 -1.04 -11.26 2.70
N PRO A 80 -0.62 -12.52 2.50
CA PRO A 80 0.66 -12.83 1.87
C PRO A 80 0.72 -12.33 0.42
N ILE A 81 -0.40 -12.33 -0.31
CA ILE A 81 -0.48 -11.79 -1.67
C ILE A 81 -0.15 -10.29 -1.72
N GLY A 82 -0.65 -9.50 -0.77
CA GLY A 82 -0.36 -8.07 -0.69
C GLY A 82 1.13 -7.78 -0.49
N THR A 83 1.79 -8.59 0.34
CA THR A 83 3.25 -8.49 0.56
C THR A 83 4.04 -8.87 -0.69
N THR A 84 3.65 -9.94 -1.39
CA THR A 84 4.29 -10.34 -2.65
C THR A 84 4.15 -9.26 -3.73
N TYR A 85 2.96 -8.66 -3.86
CA TYR A 85 2.75 -7.56 -4.81
C TYR A 85 3.59 -6.32 -4.48
N GLY A 86 3.72 -5.94 -3.20
CA GLY A 86 4.62 -4.86 -2.80
C GLY A 86 6.08 -5.15 -3.14
N MET A 87 6.53 -6.40 -2.99
CA MET A 87 7.89 -6.80 -3.41
C MET A 87 8.09 -6.68 -4.93
N ILE A 88 7.13 -7.14 -5.73
CA ILE A 88 7.17 -7.05 -7.20
C ILE A 88 7.08 -5.58 -7.65
N GLY A 89 6.30 -4.75 -6.95
CA GLY A 89 6.15 -3.32 -7.21
C GLY A 89 7.47 -2.53 -7.19
N LYS A 90 8.48 -3.00 -6.44
CA LYS A 90 9.84 -2.41 -6.48
C LYS A 90 10.47 -2.45 -7.87
N VAL A 91 10.13 -3.44 -8.69
CA VAL A 91 10.71 -3.66 -10.03
C VAL A 91 9.90 -2.92 -11.12
N SER A 92 8.83 -2.20 -10.76
CA SER A 92 8.00 -1.49 -11.72
C SER A 92 8.82 -0.51 -12.58
N ALA A 93 8.61 -0.61 -13.90
CA ALA A 93 9.16 0.27 -14.92
C ALA A 93 8.64 1.71 -14.82
N LEU A 94 7.36 1.83 -14.48
CA LEU A 94 6.68 3.10 -14.28
C LEU A 94 6.82 3.49 -12.81
N ARG A 95 7.30 4.71 -12.55
CA ARG A 95 7.41 5.29 -11.21
C ARG A 95 6.90 6.72 -11.19
N VAL A 96 6.61 7.19 -9.99
CA VAL A 96 6.32 8.60 -9.76
C VAL A 96 7.65 9.28 -9.43
N GLU A 97 7.99 10.29 -10.20
CA GLU A 97 9.11 11.20 -10.00
C GLU A 97 8.61 12.43 -9.24
N TRP A 98 9.44 12.90 -8.32
CA TRP A 98 9.26 14.15 -7.61
C TRP A 98 10.26 15.18 -8.13
N ASN A 99 9.80 16.43 -8.25
CA ASN A 99 10.58 17.59 -8.67
C ASN A 99 10.67 18.63 -7.54
N ASP A 100 11.71 19.46 -7.59
CA ASP A 100 11.98 20.55 -6.62
C ASP A 100 10.93 21.67 -6.56
N ASN A 101 9.93 21.65 -7.45
CA ASN A 101 8.82 22.62 -7.42
C ASN A 101 7.81 22.36 -6.27
N CYS A 102 8.14 21.52 -5.29
CA CYS A 102 7.22 21.14 -4.22
C CYS A 102 7.16 22.22 -3.13
N ASP A 103 5.94 22.69 -2.81
CA ASP A 103 5.68 23.70 -1.77
C ASP A 103 5.43 23.09 -0.37
N HIS A 104 5.60 21.78 -0.21
CA HIS A 104 5.34 21.03 1.02
C HIS A 104 3.92 21.18 1.60
N CYS A 105 2.90 21.44 0.76
CA CYS A 105 1.50 21.58 1.19
C CYS A 105 0.90 20.31 1.83
N MET A 106 1.55 19.14 1.71
CA MET A 106 1.15 17.83 2.24
C MET A 106 -0.22 17.29 1.76
N VAL A 107 -0.88 17.93 0.80
CA VAL A 107 -2.17 17.45 0.27
C VAL A 107 -2.03 16.07 -0.37
N CYS A 108 -0.88 15.79 -1.01
CA CYS A 108 -0.55 14.49 -1.58
C CYS A 108 -0.52 13.35 -0.54
N HIS A 109 -0.12 13.64 0.71
CA HIS A 109 -0.11 12.65 1.80
C HIS A 109 -1.52 12.29 2.29
N ASP A 110 -2.46 13.23 2.24
CA ASP A 110 -3.82 13.02 2.71
C ASP A 110 -4.62 12.12 1.74
N VAL A 111 -4.36 12.24 0.45
CA VAL A 111 -5.04 11.44 -0.59
C VAL A 111 -4.36 10.10 -0.84
N CYS A 112 -3.08 9.95 -0.51
CA CYS A 112 -2.34 8.71 -0.69
C CYS A 112 -2.75 7.65 0.34
N PHE A 113 -3.12 6.47 -0.14
CA PHE A 113 -3.46 5.34 0.74
C PHE A 113 -2.25 4.84 1.54
N GLU A 114 -1.06 5.01 0.99
CA GLU A 114 0.20 4.59 1.58
C GLU A 114 1.14 5.79 1.72
N ASN A 115 0.79 6.69 2.63
CA ASN A 115 1.45 8.00 2.79
C ASN A 115 2.94 7.94 3.13
N GLN A 116 3.47 6.82 3.62
CA GLN A 116 4.89 6.63 3.90
C GLN A 116 5.75 6.65 2.63
N VAL A 117 5.16 6.36 1.47
CA VAL A 117 5.86 6.36 0.19
C VAL A 117 6.21 7.79 -0.25
N LEU A 118 5.47 8.78 0.24
CA LEU A 118 5.66 10.20 -0.08
C LEU A 118 6.52 10.92 0.98
N GLU A 119 7.27 10.21 1.82
CA GLU A 119 8.09 10.88 2.85
C GLU A 119 9.07 11.91 2.29
N ILE A 120 9.49 11.74 1.04
CA ILE A 120 10.33 12.69 0.29
C ILE A 120 9.69 14.07 0.10
N THR A 121 8.37 14.20 0.20
CA THR A 121 7.67 15.49 0.04
C THR A 121 7.56 16.28 1.35
N LYS A 122 8.10 15.76 2.46
CA LYS A 122 8.11 16.47 3.75
C LYS A 122 9.30 17.43 3.82
N ALA A 123 9.04 18.65 4.29
CA ALA A 123 10.05 19.71 4.49
C ALA A 123 11.23 19.33 5.41
N LYS A 124 11.14 18.20 6.13
CA LYS A 124 12.24 17.68 6.94
C LYS A 124 13.43 17.26 6.07
N TYR A 125 13.18 16.81 4.84
CA TYR A 125 14.21 16.28 3.96
C TYR A 125 14.83 17.35 3.04
N ASP A 126 14.26 18.56 2.94
CA ASP A 126 14.78 19.62 2.06
C ASP A 126 16.24 19.99 2.32
N LYS A 127 16.62 20.10 3.59
CA LYS A 127 18.00 20.44 3.96
C LYS A 127 19.01 19.41 3.47
N GLN A 128 18.64 18.12 3.50
CA GLN A 128 19.50 17.06 2.97
C GLN A 128 19.56 17.12 1.45
N ARG A 129 18.49 17.53 0.78
CA ARG A 129 18.43 17.63 -0.68
C ARG A 129 19.17 18.84 -1.22
N GLU A 130 19.09 19.97 -0.55
CA GLU A 130 19.87 21.18 -0.87
C GLU A 130 21.37 20.89 -0.71
N GLU A 131 21.76 20.13 0.32
CA GLU A 131 23.15 19.70 0.54
C GLU A 131 23.63 18.69 -0.53
N GLU A 132 22.74 17.79 -0.99
CA GLU A 132 23.05 16.78 -2.01
C GLU A 132 22.82 17.25 -3.47
N GLY A 133 22.24 18.44 -3.67
CA GLY A 133 21.95 19.03 -4.99
C GLY A 133 20.91 18.25 -5.81
N ILE A 134 19.97 17.54 -5.16
CA ILE A 134 19.02 16.64 -5.83
C ILE A 134 17.77 17.41 -6.25
N THR A 135 17.65 17.72 -7.55
CA THR A 135 16.50 18.43 -8.13
C THR A 135 15.35 17.50 -8.54
N HIS A 136 15.64 16.22 -8.76
CA HIS A 136 14.67 15.20 -9.18
C HIS A 136 14.92 13.89 -8.43
N GLU A 137 13.86 13.25 -7.92
CA GLU A 137 13.99 11.99 -7.20
C GLU A 137 12.82 11.05 -7.47
N TYR A 138 13.15 9.78 -7.71
CA TYR A 138 12.13 8.75 -7.86
C TYR A 138 11.63 8.24 -6.51
N ILE A 139 10.32 8.12 -6.39
CA ILE A 139 9.69 7.46 -5.26
C ILE A 139 10.09 5.97 -5.26
N THR A 140 10.91 5.57 -4.29
CA THR A 140 11.43 4.19 -4.15
C THR A 140 10.53 3.28 -3.30
N GLY A 141 9.44 3.82 -2.76
CA GLY A 141 8.50 3.08 -1.94
C GLY A 141 7.87 1.91 -2.71
N ALA A 142 8.17 0.70 -2.27
CA ALA A 142 7.65 -0.57 -2.78
C ALA A 142 6.13 -0.66 -2.78
N ASP A 143 5.51 0.12 -1.91
CA ASP A 143 4.08 0.06 -1.61
C ASP A 143 3.26 1.08 -2.42
N CYS A 144 3.90 1.78 -3.37
CA CYS A 144 3.20 2.65 -4.31
C CYS A 144 2.33 1.80 -5.26
N THR A 145 1.02 2.05 -5.26
CA THR A 145 0.08 1.36 -6.16
C THR A 145 -0.06 2.02 -7.54
N LEU A 146 0.72 3.07 -7.84
CA LEU A 146 0.69 3.82 -9.10
C LEU A 146 -0.72 4.34 -9.47
N CYS A 147 -1.54 4.69 -8.47
CA CYS A 147 -2.92 5.13 -8.69
C CYS A 147 -3.08 6.57 -9.23
N GLY A 148 -2.00 7.36 -9.33
CA GLY A 148 -2.03 8.71 -9.90
C GLY A 148 -2.63 9.81 -9.02
N ARG A 149 -3.39 9.48 -7.97
CA ARG A 149 -4.08 10.49 -7.13
C ARG A 149 -3.20 11.58 -6.51
N CYS A 150 -1.92 11.30 -6.28
CA CYS A 150 -1.00 12.30 -5.74
C CYS A 150 -0.59 13.35 -6.79
N ILE A 151 -0.61 12.98 -8.07
CA ILE A 151 -0.33 13.86 -9.22
C ILE A 151 -1.55 14.75 -9.45
N ASP A 152 -2.74 14.16 -9.51
CA ASP A 152 -4.00 14.88 -9.78
C ASP A 152 -4.32 16.01 -8.78
N VAL A 153 -3.79 15.93 -7.56
CA VAL A 153 -4.09 16.85 -6.45
C VAL A 153 -2.93 17.83 -6.19
N CYS A 154 -1.78 17.66 -6.86
CA CYS A 154 -0.67 18.57 -6.72
C CYS A 154 -0.96 19.87 -7.49
N HIS A 155 -0.90 21.02 -6.82
CA HIS A 155 -1.11 22.32 -7.48
C HIS A 155 0.11 22.83 -8.23
N GLU A 156 1.31 22.38 -7.83
CA GLU A 156 2.60 22.82 -8.36
C GLU A 156 3.21 21.80 -9.37
N ASP A 157 2.43 20.80 -9.80
CA ASP A 157 2.88 19.73 -10.71
C ASP A 157 4.22 19.08 -10.31
N ALA A 158 4.51 19.04 -9.00
CA ALA A 158 5.76 18.54 -8.44
C ALA A 158 5.89 17.01 -8.49
N LEU A 159 4.82 16.29 -8.85
CA LEU A 159 4.80 14.83 -8.97
C LEU A 159 4.38 14.46 -10.39
N ASN A 160 5.16 13.63 -11.07
CA ASN A 160 4.89 13.19 -12.44
C ASN A 160 5.14 11.70 -12.61
N PHE A 161 4.49 11.07 -13.60
CA PHE A 161 4.83 9.71 -13.98
C PHE A 161 6.02 9.73 -14.94
N ASP A 162 7.06 8.96 -14.60
CA ASP A 162 8.21 8.77 -15.47
C ASP A 162 8.57 7.27 -15.61
N PHE A 163 9.15 6.94 -16.75
CA PHE A 163 9.59 5.58 -17.05
C PHE A 163 11.07 5.46 -16.73
N ARG A 164 11.39 4.69 -15.69
CA ARG A 164 12.78 4.42 -15.28
C ARG A 164 13.61 3.78 -16.40
N LEU A 165 12.97 3.03 -17.31
CA LEU A 165 13.63 2.42 -18.48
C LEU A 165 14.05 3.41 -19.57
N LYS A 166 13.62 4.68 -19.52
CA LYS A 166 14.08 5.71 -20.44
C LYS A 166 15.57 6.05 -20.27
N SER A 167 16.19 5.62 -19.17
CA SER A 167 17.64 5.72 -18.92
C SER A 167 18.47 4.61 -19.57
N LEU A 168 17.83 3.61 -20.21
CA LEU A 168 18.46 2.39 -20.74
C LEU A 168 18.37 2.27 -22.27
N VAL A 169 17.76 3.24 -22.95
CA VAL A 169 17.69 3.36 -24.43
C VAL A 169 18.25 4.70 -24.86
#